data_AF-W9YKD6-F1
#
_entry.id   AF-W9YKD6-F1
#
_cell.length_a   1.000
_cell.length_b   1.000
_cell.length_c   1.000
_cell.angle_alpha   90.00
_cell.angle_beta   90.00
_cell.angle_gamma   90.00
#
_symmetry.space_group_name_H-M   'P 1'
#
loop_
_entity.id
_entity.type
_entity.pdbx_description
1 polymer ?
#
loop_
_entity_poly.entity_id
_entity_poly.type
_entity_poly.pdbx_seq_one_letter_code
_entity_poly.pdbx_strand_id
1 'polypeptide(L)'
;MRALWARPYSLTILSAGNEARAIRILEIMNDFRTLQVHISSLITRTEATPPDEQSYYLDGYVVLRQCAAESQAILATLYNPGNLGLQSGHIPETEVQKATLQRIILDASTRRLQAHKIYLRASAAMRWVQMRAQLLRGEKPSQRHVNGLRAIDQRLREELNQITDEHVVNDLHTADRRMGYWLDEDPTLERMLTWIRMQR
;
A
#
# COMPACT_ATOMS: atom_id res chain seq x y z
N MET A 1 -14.37 18.32 53.87
CA MET A 1 -13.47 18.57 52.72
C MET A 1 -12.65 17.31 52.43
N ARG A 2 -13.06 16.50 51.44
CA ARG A 2 -12.28 15.36 50.94
C ARG A 2 -11.93 15.68 49.49
N ALA A 3 -10.66 15.97 49.22
CA ALA A 3 -10.15 16.26 47.90
C ALA A 3 -9.18 15.15 47.44
N LEU A 4 -9.42 14.68 46.22
CA LEU A 4 -8.44 14.29 45.21
C LEU A 4 -7.48 13.13 45.55
N TRP A 5 -7.96 11.90 45.33
CA TRP A 5 -7.10 10.78 44.93
C TRP A 5 -7.75 10.04 43.76
N ALA A 6 -7.62 10.59 42.55
CA ALA A 6 -7.93 9.90 41.31
C ALA A 6 -6.71 9.87 40.38
N ARG A 7 -5.98 8.75 40.46
CA ARG A 7 -5.32 8.01 39.37
C ARG A 7 -4.04 8.57 38.69
N PRO A 8 -2.85 8.33 39.28
CA PRO A 8 -1.59 8.32 38.51
C PRO A 8 -1.53 7.20 37.45
N TYR A 9 -2.22 6.07 37.67
CA TYR A 9 -2.21 4.91 36.76
C TYR A 9 -2.82 5.18 35.37
N SER A 10 -3.82 6.06 35.27
CA SER A 10 -4.48 6.34 34.00
C SER A 10 -3.61 7.15 33.04
N LEU A 11 -2.74 8.02 33.57
CA LEU A 11 -1.83 8.83 32.75
C LEU A 11 -0.70 7.96 32.16
N THR A 12 -0.16 7.03 32.95
CA THR A 12 0.92 6.11 32.53
C THR A 12 0.46 5.09 31.48
N ILE A 13 -0.78 4.60 31.58
CA ILE A 13 -1.35 3.69 30.57
C ILE A 13 -1.61 4.42 29.25
N LEU A 14 -2.08 5.68 29.31
CA LEU A 14 -2.30 6.51 28.12
C LEU A 14 -0.97 6.88 27.43
N SER A 15 0.09 7.16 28.19
CA SER A 15 1.42 7.42 27.62
C SER A 15 2.00 6.18 26.94
N ALA A 16 1.90 5.00 27.57
CA ALA A 16 2.34 3.73 26.97
C ALA A 16 1.53 3.37 25.71
N GLY A 17 0.23 3.67 25.68
CA GLY A 17 -0.60 3.48 24.49
C GLY A 17 -0.21 4.44 23.34
N ASN A 18 0.14 5.68 23.64
CA ASN A 18 0.61 6.63 22.62
C ASN A 18 2.00 6.25 22.08
N GLU A 19 2.87 5.70 22.92
CA GLU A 19 4.16 5.14 22.50
C GLU A 19 3.96 3.94 21.56
N ALA A 20 3.07 3.00 21.90
CA ALA A 20 2.74 1.87 21.02
C ALA A 20 2.19 2.34 19.65
N ARG A 21 1.31 3.35 19.63
CA ARG A 21 0.83 3.96 18.38
C ARG A 21 1.95 4.61 17.58
N ALA A 22 2.86 5.33 18.23
CA ALA A 22 3.99 5.97 17.55
C ALA A 22 4.92 4.94 16.91
N ILE A 23 5.23 3.85 17.62
CA ILE A 23 6.00 2.72 17.08
C ILE A 23 5.27 2.10 15.88
N ARG A 24 3.97 1.86 16.00
CA ARG A 24 3.17 1.28 14.92
C ARG A 24 3.17 2.15 13.65
N ILE A 25 3.08 3.47 13.81
CA ILE A 25 3.20 4.41 12.69
C ILE A 25 4.56 4.25 12.00
N LEU A 26 5.66 4.16 12.76
CA LEU A 26 7.00 4.00 12.21
C LEU A 26 7.14 2.70 11.42
N GLU A 27 6.62 1.58 11.92
CA GLU A 27 6.61 0.28 11.23
C GLU A 27 5.89 0.38 9.88
N ILE A 28 4.66 0.90 9.88
CA ILE A 28 3.84 1.03 8.66
C ILE A 28 4.53 1.96 7.65
N MET A 29 5.06 3.10 8.11
CA MET A 29 5.74 4.07 7.24
C MET A 29 7.06 3.52 6.67
N ASN A 30 7.78 2.70 7.43
CA ASN A 30 8.98 2.02 6.95
C ASN A 30 8.64 1.05 5.82
N ASP A 31 7.62 0.21 6.00
CA ASP A 31 7.15 -0.72 4.98
C ASP A 31 6.65 0.00 3.73
N PHE A 32 5.90 1.08 3.91
CA PHE A 32 5.48 1.92 2.79
C PHE A 32 6.68 2.46 1.99
N ARG A 33 7.72 2.96 2.66
CA ARG A 33 8.96 3.43 2.00
C ARG A 33 9.66 2.30 1.25
N THR A 34 9.76 1.11 1.85
CA THR A 34 10.34 -0.07 1.21
C THR A 34 9.56 -0.45 -0.06
N LEU A 35 8.24 -0.44 -0.01
CA LEU A 35 7.39 -0.68 -1.18
C LEU A 35 7.62 0.35 -2.28
N GLN A 36 7.74 1.64 -1.94
CA GLN A 36 8.03 2.70 -2.92
C GLN A 36 9.35 2.45 -3.67
N VAL A 37 10.40 2.04 -2.95
CA VAL A 37 11.69 1.70 -3.57
C VAL A 37 11.55 0.52 -4.52
N HIS A 38 10.83 -0.53 -4.12
CA HIS A 38 10.62 -1.70 -4.97
C HIS A 38 9.76 -1.40 -6.20
N ILE A 39 8.67 -0.63 -6.04
CA ILE A 39 7.84 -0.19 -7.17
C ILE A 39 8.69 0.60 -8.16
N SER A 40 9.45 1.59 -7.66
CA SER A 40 10.35 2.40 -8.49
C SER A 40 11.35 1.53 -9.25
N SER A 41 11.99 0.57 -8.58
CA SER A 41 12.91 -0.39 -9.21
C SER A 41 12.26 -1.26 -10.30
N LEU A 42 10.95 -1.53 -10.23
CA LEU A 42 10.26 -2.30 -11.26
C LEU A 42 9.88 -1.42 -12.47
N ILE A 43 9.31 -0.25 -12.23
CA ILE A 43 8.76 0.61 -13.29
C ILE A 43 9.85 1.37 -14.07
N THR A 44 11.03 1.55 -13.49
CA THR A 44 12.15 2.28 -14.14
C THR A 44 13.10 1.39 -14.93
N ARG A 45 12.91 0.06 -14.86
CA ARG A 45 13.68 -0.89 -15.67
C ARG A 45 13.48 -0.61 -17.16
N THR A 46 14.54 -0.79 -17.94
CA THR A 46 14.49 -0.60 -19.39
C THR A 46 13.43 -1.48 -20.03
N GLU A 47 13.28 -2.71 -19.56
CA GLU A 47 12.30 -3.67 -20.09
C GLU A 47 10.85 -3.28 -19.77
N ALA A 48 10.61 -2.41 -18.78
CA ALA A 48 9.28 -1.89 -18.46
C ALA A 48 8.79 -0.87 -19.51
N THR A 49 9.69 -0.37 -20.37
CA THR A 49 9.33 0.48 -21.50
C THR A 49 8.98 -0.37 -22.72
N PRO A 50 7.84 -0.13 -23.40
CA PRO A 50 7.52 -0.82 -24.63
C PRO A 50 8.59 -0.56 -25.71
N PRO A 51 9.09 -1.59 -26.41
CA PRO A 51 10.12 -1.42 -27.43
C PRO A 51 9.61 -0.75 -28.71
N ASP A 52 8.30 -0.75 -28.94
CA ASP A 52 7.66 -0.24 -30.15
C ASP A 52 6.19 0.17 -29.87
N GLU A 53 5.58 0.84 -30.85
CA GLU A 53 4.20 1.35 -30.76
C GLU A 53 3.15 0.23 -30.65
N GLN A 54 3.36 -0.93 -31.26
CA GLN A 54 2.42 -2.05 -31.15
C GLN A 54 2.47 -2.65 -29.74
N SER A 55 3.67 -2.77 -29.18
CA SER A 55 3.89 -3.24 -27.81
C SER A 55 3.30 -2.30 -26.76
N TYR A 56 3.13 -1.01 -27.07
CA TYR A 56 2.57 0.00 -26.15
C TYR A 56 1.20 -0.38 -25.59
N TYR A 57 0.36 -1.05 -26.39
CA TYR A 57 -1.00 -1.43 -26.03
C TYR A 57 -1.14 -2.83 -25.44
N LEU A 58 -0.04 -3.57 -25.29
CA LEU A 58 -0.10 -4.90 -24.67
C LEU A 58 -0.38 -4.80 -23.16
N ASP A 59 -1.21 -5.72 -22.67
CA ASP A 59 -1.75 -5.73 -21.30
C ASP A 59 -0.69 -5.45 -20.22
N GLY A 60 0.45 -6.14 -20.25
CA GLY A 60 1.49 -5.95 -19.24
C GLY A 60 2.11 -4.54 -19.23
N TYR A 61 2.32 -3.95 -20.41
CA TYR A 61 2.83 -2.58 -20.52
C TYR A 61 1.80 -1.53 -20.08
N VAL A 62 0.51 -1.76 -20.36
CA VAL A 62 -0.58 -0.93 -19.85
C VAL A 62 -0.59 -0.95 -18.32
N VAL A 63 -0.48 -2.15 -17.73
CA VAL A 63 -0.45 -2.33 -16.27
C VAL A 63 0.76 -1.61 -15.64
N LEU A 64 1.94 -1.72 -16.23
CA LEU A 64 3.14 -1.02 -15.72
C LEU A 64 2.96 0.50 -15.72
N ARG A 65 2.40 1.08 -16.79
CA ARG A 65 2.12 2.52 -16.84
C ARG A 65 1.07 2.95 -15.81
N GLN A 66 0.02 2.15 -15.63
CA GLN A 66 -0.97 2.39 -14.57
C GLN A 66 -0.31 2.36 -13.19
N CYS A 67 0.54 1.37 -12.92
CA CYS A 67 1.28 1.28 -11.66
C CYS A 67 2.18 2.51 -11.42
N ALA A 68 2.84 3.01 -12.47
CA ALA A 68 3.65 4.23 -12.37
C ALA A 68 2.79 5.45 -12.02
N ALA A 69 1.66 5.64 -12.70
CA ALA A 69 0.73 6.76 -12.44
C ALA A 69 0.12 6.67 -11.03
N GLU A 70 -0.35 5.49 -10.62
CA GLU A 70 -0.91 5.26 -9.28
C GLU A 70 0.14 5.46 -8.19
N SER A 71 1.39 5.03 -8.40
CA SER A 71 2.48 5.24 -7.45
C SER A 71 2.77 6.72 -7.24
N GLN A 72 2.76 7.52 -8.30
CA GLN A 72 2.91 8.97 -8.18
C GLN A 72 1.71 9.62 -7.48
N ALA A 73 0.49 9.17 -7.76
CA ALA A 73 -0.72 9.70 -7.13
C ALA A 73 -0.72 9.51 -5.60
N ILE A 74 -0.26 8.35 -5.12
CA ILE A 74 -0.17 8.09 -3.66
C ILE A 74 0.83 9.04 -2.98
N LEU A 75 1.93 9.38 -3.66
CA LEU A 75 2.92 10.34 -3.15
C LEU A 75 2.40 11.79 -3.19
N ALA A 76 1.65 12.14 -4.23
CA ALA A 76 1.06 13.47 -4.40
C ALA A 76 -0.10 13.75 -3.41
N THR A 77 -0.68 12.70 -2.83
CA THR A 77 -1.76 12.83 -1.84
C THR A 77 -1.19 13.47 -0.57
N LEU A 78 -1.48 14.76 -0.39
CA LEU A 78 -1.03 15.54 0.77
C LEU A 78 -1.52 14.88 2.06
N TYR A 79 -0.59 14.66 3.00
CA TYR A 79 -0.97 14.41 4.38
C TYR A 79 -1.61 15.68 4.93
N ASN A 80 -2.94 15.70 5.08
CA ASN A 80 -3.67 16.84 5.65
C ASN A 80 -4.18 16.49 7.06
N PRO A 81 -3.33 16.63 8.10
CA PRO A 81 -3.77 16.47 9.49
C PRO A 81 -4.65 17.63 9.96
N GLY A 82 -4.62 18.77 9.25
CA GLY A 82 -5.05 20.07 9.78
C GLY A 82 -6.52 20.42 9.56
N ASN A 83 -7.24 19.79 8.64
CA ASN A 83 -8.56 20.30 8.23
C ASN A 83 -9.77 19.66 8.95
N LEU A 84 -9.61 19.13 10.16
CA LEU A 84 -10.53 18.13 10.70
C LEU A 84 -11.16 18.45 12.07
N GLY A 85 -11.32 19.73 12.38
CA GLY A 85 -12.36 20.16 13.32
C GLY A 85 -12.23 19.65 14.76
N LEU A 86 -11.02 19.40 15.25
CA LEU A 86 -10.79 19.25 16.69
C LEU A 86 -10.83 20.66 17.30
N GLN A 87 -12.04 21.22 17.46
CA GLN A 87 -12.22 22.38 18.30
C GLN A 87 -11.84 21.98 19.73
N SER A 88 -10.76 22.57 20.21
CA SER A 88 -10.16 22.39 21.54
C SER A 88 -11.04 23.00 22.63
N GLY A 89 -12.28 22.52 22.74
CA GLY A 89 -13.22 22.84 23.81
C GLY A 89 -13.37 21.64 24.73
N HIS A 90 -12.70 21.67 25.89
CA HIS A 90 -12.86 20.73 27.02
C HIS A 90 -12.39 19.26 26.88
N ILE A 91 -11.78 18.84 25.77
CA ILE A 91 -11.22 17.48 25.65
C ILE A 91 -9.79 17.45 26.25
N PRO A 92 -9.44 16.47 27.11
CA PRO A 92 -8.06 16.30 27.59
C PRO A 92 -7.07 16.17 26.43
N GLU A 93 -5.94 16.87 26.52
CA GLU A 93 -4.88 16.88 25.49
C GLU A 93 -4.44 15.46 25.08
N THR A 94 -4.43 14.52 26.02
CA THR A 94 -4.09 13.12 25.79
C THR A 94 -5.06 12.39 24.87
N GLU A 95 -6.36 12.69 24.93
CA GLU A 95 -7.38 12.10 24.04
C GLU A 95 -7.31 12.71 22.64
N VAL A 96 -7.00 14.00 22.54
CA VAL A 96 -6.72 14.67 21.25
C VAL A 96 -5.50 14.04 20.58
N GLN A 97 -4.44 13.80 21.35
CA GLN A 97 -3.21 13.15 20.87
C GLN A 97 -3.48 11.71 20.41
N LYS A 98 -4.23 10.93 21.20
CA LYS A 98 -4.65 9.58 20.83
C LYS A 98 -5.42 9.57 19.51
N ALA A 99 -6.44 10.41 19.37
CA ALA A 99 -7.25 10.51 18.15
C ALA A 99 -6.39 10.91 16.93
N THR A 100 -5.43 11.80 17.13
CA THR A 100 -4.47 12.20 16.09
C THR A 100 -3.60 11.01 15.65
N LEU A 101 -3.05 10.25 16.59
CA LEU A 101 -2.21 9.08 16.29
C LEU A 101 -3.00 7.97 15.58
N GLN A 102 -4.22 7.66 16.03
CA GLN A 102 -5.10 6.68 15.36
C GLN A 102 -5.42 7.10 13.92
N ARG A 103 -5.53 8.41 13.68
CA ARG A 103 -5.76 8.93 12.33
C ARG A 103 -4.52 8.80 11.44
N ILE A 104 -3.32 9.02 12.00
CA ILE A 104 -2.07 8.77 11.29
C ILE A 104 -1.96 7.29 10.93
N ILE A 105 -2.27 6.39 11.87
CA ILE A 105 -2.27 4.94 11.61
C ILE A 105 -3.21 4.61 10.44
N LEU A 106 -4.42 5.20 10.41
CA LEU A 106 -5.35 5.01 9.30
C LEU A 106 -4.75 5.43 7.95
N ASP A 107 -4.23 6.65 7.86
CA ASP A 107 -3.65 7.17 6.60
C ASP A 107 -2.40 6.39 6.16
N ALA A 108 -1.53 6.05 7.12
CA ALA A 108 -0.34 5.24 6.84
C ALA A 108 -0.72 3.84 6.35
N SER A 109 -1.71 3.20 6.99
CA SER A 109 -2.19 1.87 6.60
C SER A 109 -2.82 1.88 5.21
N THR A 110 -3.61 2.91 4.88
CA THR A 110 -4.21 3.02 3.54
C THR A 110 -3.15 3.19 2.46
N ARG A 111 -2.13 4.02 2.70
CA ARG A 111 -1.01 4.19 1.77
C ARG A 111 -0.21 2.89 1.60
N ARG A 112 0.05 2.16 2.70
CA ARG A 112 0.72 0.84 2.66
C ARG A 112 -0.09 -0.17 1.86
N LEU A 113 -1.40 -0.26 2.08
CA LEU A 113 -2.31 -1.13 1.32
C LEU A 113 -2.24 -0.83 -0.19
N GLN A 114 -2.43 0.44 -0.58
CA GLN A 114 -2.39 0.84 -1.98
C GLN A 114 -1.03 0.58 -2.62
N ALA A 115 0.07 0.90 -1.93
CA ALA A 115 1.43 0.64 -2.41
C ALA A 115 1.69 -0.85 -2.58
N HIS A 116 1.27 -1.70 -1.64
CA HIS A 116 1.45 -3.13 -1.75
C HIS A 116 0.70 -3.70 -2.96
N LYS A 117 -0.54 -3.24 -3.19
CA LYS A 117 -1.33 -3.62 -4.38
C LYS A 117 -0.63 -3.23 -5.68
N ILE A 118 -0.09 -2.00 -5.77
CA ILE A 118 0.69 -1.54 -6.92
C ILE A 118 1.93 -2.40 -7.11
N TYR A 119 2.65 -2.70 -6.03
CA TYR A 119 3.85 -3.53 -6.08
C TYR A 119 3.56 -4.93 -6.66
N LEU A 120 2.47 -5.58 -6.21
CA LEU A 120 2.08 -6.89 -6.73
C LEU A 120 1.72 -6.83 -8.22
N ARG A 121 0.95 -5.83 -8.64
CA ARG A 121 0.58 -5.61 -10.05
C ARG A 121 1.79 -5.34 -10.93
N ALA A 122 2.70 -4.46 -10.49
CA ALA A 122 3.94 -4.16 -11.20
C ALA A 122 4.85 -5.40 -11.31
N SER A 123 4.92 -6.20 -10.24
CA SER A 123 5.69 -7.45 -10.23
C SER A 123 5.13 -8.48 -11.20
N ALA A 124 3.80 -8.65 -11.26
CA ALA A 124 3.14 -9.55 -12.21
C ALA A 124 3.37 -9.11 -13.66
N ALA A 125 3.23 -7.82 -13.94
CA ALA A 125 3.48 -7.28 -15.27
C ALA A 125 4.97 -7.38 -15.67
N MET A 126 5.90 -7.20 -14.74
CA MET A 126 7.33 -7.39 -15.02
C MET A 126 7.68 -8.85 -15.30
N ARG A 127 7.07 -9.81 -14.59
CA ARG A 127 7.19 -11.24 -14.92
C ARG A 127 6.66 -11.54 -16.32
N TRP A 128 5.52 -10.95 -16.69
CA TRP A 128 4.96 -11.06 -18.03
C TRP A 128 5.94 -10.55 -19.11
N VAL A 129 6.60 -9.40 -18.90
CA VAL A 129 7.64 -8.87 -19.81
C VAL A 129 8.78 -9.87 -19.95
N GLN A 130 9.28 -10.39 -18.83
CA GLN A 130 10.40 -11.35 -18.82
C GLN A 130 10.07 -12.65 -19.55
N MET A 131 8.88 -13.21 -19.32
CA MET A 131 8.44 -14.43 -19.98
C MET A 131 8.29 -14.23 -21.50
N ARG A 132 7.77 -13.07 -21.94
CA ARG A 132 7.68 -12.76 -23.38
C ARG A 132 9.05 -12.59 -24.01
N ALA A 133 9.96 -11.88 -23.34
CA ALA A 133 11.34 -11.74 -23.81
C ALA A 133 12.04 -13.10 -23.95
N GLN A 134 11.86 -14.00 -22.98
CA GLN A 134 12.41 -15.36 -23.01
C GLN A 134 11.81 -16.23 -24.13
N LEU A 135 10.51 -16.11 -24.37
CA LEU A 135 9.84 -16.86 -25.45
C LEU A 135 10.28 -16.37 -26.83
N LEU A 136 10.37 -15.05 -27.00
CA LEU A 136 10.69 -14.42 -28.28
C LEU A 136 12.18 -14.45 -28.60
N ARG A 137 13.07 -14.44 -27.60
CA ARG A 137 14.54 -14.42 -27.75
C ARG A 137 15.05 -13.34 -28.73
N GLY A 138 14.40 -12.19 -28.74
CA GLY A 138 14.70 -11.07 -29.64
C GLY A 138 14.04 -11.15 -31.02
N GLU A 139 13.32 -12.24 -31.32
CA GLU A 139 12.57 -12.37 -32.56
C GLU A 139 11.21 -11.68 -32.50
N LYS A 140 10.66 -11.30 -33.66
CA LYS A 140 9.30 -10.78 -33.73
C LYS A 140 8.27 -11.89 -33.44
N PRO A 141 7.12 -11.57 -32.83
CA PRO A 141 6.00 -12.49 -32.71
C PRO A 141 5.62 -13.09 -34.07
N SER A 142 5.46 -14.42 -34.11
CA SER A 142 5.05 -15.16 -35.32
C SER A 142 4.21 -16.36 -34.93
N GLN A 143 3.69 -17.12 -35.90
CA GLN A 143 2.76 -18.22 -35.64
C GLN A 143 3.28 -19.27 -34.66
N ARG A 144 4.60 -19.51 -34.65
CA ARG A 144 5.24 -20.45 -33.72
C ARG A 144 5.15 -20.00 -32.24
N HIS A 145 4.99 -18.70 -31.99
CA HIS A 145 4.94 -18.12 -30.65
C HIS A 145 3.51 -17.94 -30.12
N VAL A 146 2.48 -18.03 -30.97
CA VAL A 146 1.10 -17.62 -30.64
C VAL A 146 0.55 -18.32 -29.39
N ASN A 147 0.71 -19.64 -29.29
CA ASN A 147 0.22 -20.39 -28.13
C ASN A 147 0.97 -20.02 -26.84
N GLY A 148 2.29 -19.81 -26.93
CA GLY A 148 3.10 -19.41 -25.77
C GLY A 148 2.76 -18.00 -25.30
N LEU A 149 2.62 -17.04 -26.23
CA LEU A 149 2.23 -15.66 -25.90
C LEU A 149 0.84 -15.62 -25.27
N ARG A 150 -0.12 -16.38 -25.81
CA ARG A 150 -1.47 -16.48 -25.22
C ARG A 150 -1.42 -17.05 -23.79
N ALA A 151 -0.61 -18.07 -23.54
CA ALA A 151 -0.46 -18.63 -22.20
C ALA A 151 0.14 -17.61 -21.21
N ILE A 152 1.13 -16.82 -21.65
CA ILE A 152 1.73 -15.76 -20.85
C ILE A 152 0.70 -14.65 -20.54
N ASP A 153 -0.08 -14.23 -21.54
CA ASP A 153 -1.11 -13.20 -21.39
C ASP A 153 -2.24 -13.69 -20.44
N GLN A 154 -2.63 -14.96 -20.55
CA GLN A 154 -3.62 -15.57 -19.66
C GLN A 154 -3.11 -15.64 -18.21
N ARG A 155 -1.85 -16.02 -18.02
CA ARG A 155 -1.22 -16.05 -16.68
C ARG A 155 -1.20 -14.67 -16.04
N LEU A 156 -0.89 -13.61 -16.79
CA LEU A 156 -0.95 -12.24 -16.27
C LEU A 156 -2.35 -11.91 -15.76
N ARG A 157 -3.40 -12.25 -16.52
CA ARG A 157 -4.79 -11.99 -16.12
C ARG A 157 -5.17 -12.75 -14.86
N GLU A 158 -4.76 -14.01 -14.75
CA GLU A 158 -4.97 -14.83 -13.55
C GLU A 158 -4.27 -14.24 -12.33
N GLU A 159 -2.99 -13.85 -12.46
CA GLU A 159 -2.24 -13.20 -11.38
C GLU A 159 -2.90 -11.88 -10.96
N LEU A 160 -3.32 -11.04 -11.91
CA LEU A 160 -3.99 -9.77 -11.61
C LEU A 160 -5.35 -9.96 -10.92
N ASN A 161 -6.13 -10.98 -11.33
CA ASN A 161 -7.42 -11.28 -10.72
C ASN A 161 -7.31 -11.75 -9.26
N GLN A 162 -6.17 -12.33 -8.87
CA GLN A 162 -5.91 -12.75 -7.49
C GLN A 162 -5.54 -11.57 -6.57
N ILE A 163 -5.10 -10.44 -7.13
CA ILE A 163 -4.69 -9.26 -6.37
C ILE A 163 -5.94 -8.45 -5.96
N THR A 164 -6.62 -8.92 -4.92
CA THR A 164 -7.77 -8.28 -4.28
C THR A 164 -7.35 -7.47 -3.04
N ASP A 165 -8.20 -6.55 -2.58
CA ASP A 165 -7.90 -5.78 -1.37
C ASP A 165 -7.87 -6.68 -0.12
N GLU A 166 -8.74 -7.68 -0.07
CA GLU A 166 -8.78 -8.70 0.97
C GLU A 166 -7.48 -9.53 0.99
N HIS A 167 -7.01 -9.98 -0.17
CA HIS A 167 -5.76 -10.74 -0.26
C HIS A 167 -4.59 -9.92 0.26
N VAL A 168 -4.46 -8.66 -0.16
CA VAL A 168 -3.36 -7.78 0.25
C VAL A 168 -3.40 -7.48 1.75
N VAL A 169 -4.57 -7.15 2.31
CA VAL A 169 -4.69 -6.90 3.76
C VAL A 169 -4.35 -8.15 4.56
N ASN A 170 -4.79 -9.33 4.12
CA ASN A 170 -4.49 -10.58 4.81
C ASN A 170 -2.99 -10.91 4.79
N ASP A 171 -2.31 -10.67 3.66
CA ASP A 171 -0.87 -10.86 3.54
C ASP A 171 -0.09 -9.90 4.46
N LEU A 172 -0.47 -8.61 4.48
CA LEU A 172 0.12 -7.60 5.37
C LEU A 172 -0.08 -7.97 6.85
N HIS A 173 -1.31 -8.30 7.26
CA HIS A 173 -1.59 -8.72 8.64
C HIS A 173 -0.83 -9.99 9.03
N THR A 174 -0.69 -10.94 8.11
CA THR A 174 0.08 -12.17 8.36
C THR A 174 1.56 -11.86 8.57
N ALA A 175 2.12 -10.97 7.76
CA ALA A 175 3.50 -10.50 7.94
C ALA A 175 3.69 -9.78 9.28
N ASP A 176 2.79 -8.86 9.62
CA ASP A 176 2.86 -8.10 10.87
C ASP A 176 2.77 -9.00 12.12
N ARG A 177 1.87 -10.00 12.09
CA ARG A 177 1.77 -10.99 13.17
C ARG A 177 3.03 -11.82 13.33
N ARG A 178 3.69 -12.19 12.23
CA ARG A 178 4.97 -12.93 12.26
C ARG A 178 6.09 -12.09 12.87
N MET A 179 6.04 -10.77 12.69
CA MET A 179 7.01 -9.83 13.29
C MET A 179 6.68 -9.48 14.75
N GLY A 180 5.53 -9.88 15.26
CA GLY A 180 5.10 -9.59 16.63
C GLY A 180 4.73 -8.13 16.86
N TYR A 181 4.32 -7.41 15.80
CA TYR A 181 3.90 -6.02 15.90
C TYR A 181 2.61 -5.86 16.70
N TRP A 182 2.42 -4.67 17.27
CA TRP A 182 1.20 -4.30 17.97
C TRP A 182 0.12 -3.88 16.97
N LEU A 183 -1.02 -4.58 16.95
CA LEU A 183 -2.07 -4.44 15.92
C LEU A 183 -3.45 -4.08 16.47
N ASP A 184 -3.57 -3.83 17.78
CA ASP A 184 -4.89 -3.69 18.44
C ASP A 184 -5.74 -2.55 17.86
N GLU A 185 -5.09 -1.54 17.28
CA GLU A 185 -5.75 -0.36 16.71
C GLU A 185 -5.53 -0.18 15.22
N ASP A 186 -5.06 -1.23 14.54
CA ASP A 186 -4.99 -1.21 13.08
C ASP A 186 -6.41 -1.09 12.49
N PRO A 187 -6.57 -0.29 11.42
CA PRO A 187 -7.87 -0.06 10.81
C PRO A 187 -8.36 -1.31 10.08
N THR A 188 -9.68 -1.52 10.09
CA THR A 188 -10.30 -2.55 9.23
C THR A 188 -10.16 -2.19 7.75
N LEU A 189 -10.22 -3.20 6.87
CA LEU A 189 -10.22 -2.99 5.42
C LEU A 189 -11.33 -2.02 5.00
N GLU A 190 -12.55 -2.19 5.51
CA GLU A 190 -13.68 -1.29 5.22
C GLU A 190 -13.37 0.18 5.56
N ARG A 191 -12.74 0.42 6.72
CA ARG A 191 -12.36 1.77 7.15
C ARG A 191 -11.29 2.35 6.23
N MET A 192 -10.32 1.54 5.81
CA MET A 192 -9.30 1.95 4.85
C MET A 192 -9.90 2.30 3.48
N LEU A 193 -10.78 1.46 2.93
CA LEU A 193 -11.43 1.71 1.64
C LEU A 193 -12.33 2.95 1.67
N THR A 194 -12.99 3.20 2.79
CA THR A 194 -13.78 4.43 2.99
C THR A 194 -12.88 5.66 3.02
N TRP A 195 -11.75 5.59 3.72
CA TRP A 195 -10.76 6.66 3.75
C TRP A 195 -10.21 6.99 2.36
N ILE A 196 -9.82 5.97 1.58
CA ILE A 196 -9.32 6.13 0.21
C ILE A 196 -10.35 6.82 -0.69
N ARG A 197 -11.64 6.48 -0.54
CA ARG A 197 -12.72 7.11 -1.32
C ARG A 197 -12.92 8.59 -0.95
N MET A 198 -12.66 8.98 0.29
CA MET A 198 -12.76 10.38 0.73
C MET A 198 -11.60 11.26 0.26
N GLN A 199 -10.48 10.66 -0.14
CA GLN A 199 -9.28 11.38 -0.59
C GLN A 199 -9.20 11.59 -2.10
N ARG A 200 -10.13 11.01 -2.88
CA ARG A 200 -10.23 11.16 -4.34
C ARG A 200 -11.22 12.25 -4.70
#